data_AF-A0A5N5H6K0-F1
#
_entry.id   AF-A0A5N5H6K0-F1
#
_cell.length_a   1.000
_cell.length_b   1.000
_cell.length_c   1.000
_cell.angle_alpha   90.00
_cell.angle_beta   90.00
_cell.angle_gamma   90.00
#
_symmetry.space_group_name_H-M   'P 1'
#
loop_
_entity.id
_entity.type
_entity.pdbx_description
1 polymer ?
#
loop_
_entity_poly.entity_id
_entity_poly.type
_entity_poly.pdbx_seq_one_letter_code
_entity_poly.pdbx_strand_id
1 'polypeptide(L)'
;MRALLACMERGYGIVQIETDLKVLVDMFNGLLLPDASIEVMLWDIGHLRQQLSSIEFLFIPRGVLTCWIALNRSGCLMLWLLM
;
A
#
# COMPACT_ATOMS: atom_id res chain seq x y z
N MET A 1 -6.73 -3.91 4.15
CA MET A 1 -7.64 -2.77 3.91
C MET A 1 -7.72 -1.75 5.04
N ARG A 2 -7.80 -2.13 6.32
CA ARG A 2 -8.00 -1.17 7.43
C ARG A 2 -6.96 -0.04 7.48
N ALA A 3 -5.70 -0.35 7.15
CA ALA A 3 -4.62 0.63 7.04
C ALA A 3 -4.92 1.76 6.05
N LEU A 4 -5.32 1.39 4.83
CA LEU A 4 -5.65 2.33 3.76
C LEU A 4 -6.87 3.19 4.10
N LEU A 5 -7.89 2.57 4.70
CA LEU A 5 -9.07 3.30 5.17
C LEU A 5 -8.70 4.32 6.26
N ALA A 6 -7.89 3.92 7.24
CA ALA A 6 -7.39 4.86 8.25
C ALA A 6 -6.55 5.97 7.61
N CYS A 7 -5.81 5.69 6.54
CA CYS A 7 -5.07 6.71 5.82
C CYS A 7 -5.99 7.72 5.12
N MET A 8 -7.06 7.22 4.50
CA MET A 8 -8.09 8.02 3.85
C MET A 8 -8.84 8.90 4.86
N GLU A 9 -9.28 8.34 5.99
CA GLU A 9 -9.93 9.08 7.08
C GLU A 9 -9.04 10.17 7.67
N ARG A 10 -7.72 9.97 7.67
CA ARG A 10 -6.72 10.95 8.11
C ARG A 10 -6.39 12.01 7.05
N GLY A 11 -6.96 11.91 5.85
CA GLY A 11 -6.78 12.87 4.76
C GLY A 11 -5.42 12.77 4.07
N TYR A 12 -4.75 11.62 4.11
CA TYR A 12 -3.53 11.43 3.32
C TYR A 12 -3.85 11.36 1.83
N GLY A 13 -3.15 12.14 1.02
CA GLY A 13 -3.32 12.11 -0.44
C GLY A 13 -2.48 11.02 -1.11
N ILE A 14 -1.34 10.67 -0.54
CA ILE A 14 -0.40 9.69 -1.11
C ILE A 14 -0.16 8.61 -0.05
N VAL A 15 -0.23 7.35 -0.45
CA VAL A 15 0.01 6.20 0.42
C VAL A 15 1.01 5.27 -0.25
N GLN A 16 2.10 4.95 0.45
CA GLN A 16 3.06 3.95 0.03
C GLN A 16 2.87 2.68 0.86
N ILE A 17 2.77 1.54 0.18
CA ILE A 17 2.61 0.22 0.78
C ILE A 17 3.87 -0.57 0.47
N GLU A 18 4.60 -0.90 1.51
CA GLU A 18 5.82 -1.68 1.40
C GLU A 18 5.50 -3.16 1.67
N THR A 19 6.21 -4.09 1.05
CA THR A 19 6.06 -5.52 1.35
C THR A 19 7.27 -6.30 0.88
N ASP A 20 7.59 -7.38 1.56
CA ASP A 20 8.61 -8.34 1.15
C ASP A 20 8.08 -9.42 0.20
N LEU A 21 6.84 -9.27 -0.28
CA LEU A 21 6.23 -10.17 -1.25
C LEU A 21 6.35 -9.56 -2.65
N LYS A 22 7.48 -9.82 -3.32
CA LYS A 22 7.76 -9.29 -4.67
C LYS A 22 6.64 -9.62 -5.67
N VAL A 23 6.12 -10.85 -5.63
CA VAL A 23 5.03 -11.32 -6.49
C VAL A 23 3.78 -10.45 -6.34
N LEU A 24 3.47 -10.06 -5.11
CA LEU A 24 2.31 -9.25 -4.78
C LEU A 24 2.49 -7.80 -5.27
N VAL A 25 3.68 -7.21 -5.11
CA VAL A 25 4.03 -5.90 -5.70
C VAL A 25 3.91 -5.93 -7.22
N ASP A 26 4.38 -7.00 -7.85
CA ASP A 26 4.31 -7.15 -9.31
C ASP A 26 2.87 -7.28 -9.80
N MET A 27 2.01 -7.99 -9.08
CA MET A 27 0.57 -8.03 -9.37
C MET A 27 -0.09 -6.66 -9.19
N PHE A 28 0.24 -5.93 -8.11
CA PHE A 28 -0.30 -4.59 -7.86
C PHE A 28 0.14 -3.54 -8.88
N ASN A 29 1.36 -3.68 -9.42
CA ASN A 29 1.87 -2.82 -10.48
C ASN A 29 1.46 -3.27 -11.89
N GLY A 30 0.64 -4.33 -12.02
CA GLY A 30 0.18 -4.84 -13.31
C GLY A 30 1.26 -5.56 -14.13
N LEU A 31 2.38 -5.94 -13.49
CA LEU A 31 3.47 -6.71 -14.10
C LEU A 31 3.16 -8.22 -14.13
N LEU A 32 2.27 -8.68 -13.25
CA LEU A 32 1.78 -10.05 -13.20
C LEU A 32 0.26 -10.09 -13.20
N LEU A 33 -0.32 -11.13 -13.79
CA LEU A 33 -1.75 -11.37 -13.73
C LEU A 33 -2.12 -11.75 -12.28
N PRO A 34 -3.09 -11.06 -11.65
CA PRO A 34 -3.55 -11.44 -10.33
C PRO A 34 -4.23 -12.80 -10.35
N ASP A 35 -4.06 -13.55 -9.27
CA ASP A 35 -4.91 -14.72 -9.02
C ASP A 35 -6.28 -14.29 -8.47
N ALA A 36 -7.25 -15.21 -8.48
CA ALA A 36 -8.60 -14.95 -8.01
C ALA A 36 -8.68 -14.51 -6.54
N SER A 37 -7.66 -14.82 -5.72
CA SER A 37 -7.60 -14.40 -4.32
C SER A 37 -7.14 -12.96 -4.16
N ILE A 38 -6.38 -12.44 -5.12
CA ILE A 38 -5.83 -11.08 -5.15
C ILE A 38 -6.73 -10.12 -5.94
N GLU A 39 -7.53 -10.61 -6.90
CA GLU A 39 -8.48 -9.79 -7.66
C GLU A 39 -9.42 -8.96 -6.78
N VAL A 40 -9.95 -9.57 -5.70
CA VAL A 40 -10.83 -8.86 -4.75
C VAL A 40 -10.08 -7.73 -4.04
N MET A 41 -8.82 -7.97 -3.64
CA MET A 41 -8.00 -6.94 -3.00
C MET A 41 -7.65 -5.80 -3.98
N LEU A 42 -7.35 -6.14 -5.23
CA LEU A 42 -7.10 -5.16 -6.29
C LEU A 42 -8.32 -4.29 -6.57
N TRP A 43 -9.51 -4.89 -6.60
CA TRP A 43 -10.76 -4.17 -6.80
C TRP A 43 -10.99 -3.13 -5.71
N ASP A 44 -10.88 -3.54 -4.46
CA ASP A 44 -11.04 -2.66 -3.30
C ASP A 44 -9.96 -1.55 -3.28
N ILE A 45 -8.70 -1.86 -3.59
CA ILE A 45 -7.62 -0.87 -3.71
C ILE A 45 -7.89 0.10 -4.86
N GLY A 46 -8.41 -0.39 -5.98
CA GLY A 46 -8.83 0.43 -7.12
C GLY A 46 -9.94 1.41 -6.73
N HIS A 47 -10.90 0.97 -5.91
CA HIS A 47 -11.92 1.85 -5.38
C HIS A 47 -11.33 2.90 -4.41
N LEU A 48 -10.41 2.50 -3.54
CA LEU A 48 -9.72 3.41 -2.62
C LEU A 48 -8.80 4.42 -3.34
N ARG A 49 -8.21 4.04 -4.49
CA ARG A 49 -7.48 4.95 -5.37
C ARG A 49 -8.33 6.09 -5.93
N GLN A 50 -9.66 5.98 -5.95
CA GLN A 50 -10.50 7.10 -6.37
C GLN A 50 -10.53 8.22 -5.32
N GLN A 51 -10.27 7.89 -4.06
CA GLN A 51 -10.27 8.84 -2.95
C GLN A 51 -8.86 9.27 -2.53
N LEU A 52 -7.84 8.46 -2.85
CA LEU A 52 -6.43 8.76 -2.63
C LEU A 52 -5.79 9.27 -3.93
N SER A 53 -5.05 10.37 -3.87
CA SER A 53 -4.37 10.93 -5.06
C SER A 53 -3.33 9.96 -5.66
N SER A 54 -2.64 9.16 -4.83
CA SER A 54 -1.75 8.11 -5.31
C SER A 54 -1.61 6.98 -4.30
N ILE A 55 -1.48 5.75 -4.81
CA ILE A 55 -1.07 4.58 -4.03
C ILE A 55 0.10 3.92 -4.75
N GLU A 56 1.20 3.75 -4.03
CA GLU A 56 2.45 3.18 -4.54
C GLU A 56 2.79 1.90 -3.79
N PHE A 57 3.24 0.87 -4.52
CA PHE A 57 3.63 -0.43 -3.94
C PHE A 57 5.13 -0.64 -4.12
N LEU A 58 5.84 -0.85 -3.02
CA LEU A 58 7.29 -1.04 -3.02
C LEU A 58 7.68 -2.40 -2.43
N PHE A 59 8.60 -3.09 -3.10
CA PHE A 59 9.20 -4.30 -2.56
C PHE A 59 10.36 -3.95 -1.62
N ILE A 60 10.32 -4.48 -0.39
CA ILE A 60 11.42 -4.35 0.58
C ILE A 60 11.84 -5.74 1.06
N PRO A 61 13.10 -6.15 0.84
CA PRO A 61 13.61 -7.43 1.34
C PRO A 61 13.50 -7.57 2.86
N ARG A 62 13.18 -8.78 3.34
CA ARG A 62 13.26 -9.14 4.77
C ARG A 62 14.68 -8.87 5.28
N GLY A 63 14.79 -8.01 6.29
CA GLY A 63 16.06 -7.54 6.85
C GLY A 63 16.30 -6.03 6.70
N VAL A 64 15.58 -5.36 5.79
CA VAL A 64 15.58 -3.88 5.64
C VAL A 64 14.35 -3.23 6.30
N LEU A 65 13.36 -4.05 6.67
CA LEU A 65 12.03 -3.70 7.22
C LEU A 65 12.04 -3.10 8.65
N THR A 66 13.04 -2.31 9.01
CA THR A 66 13.11 -1.62 10.31
C THR A 66 12.45 -0.24 10.34
N CYS A 67 12.03 0.31 9.19
CA CYS A 67 11.33 1.60 9.09
C CYS A 67 10.26 1.56 7.99
N TRP A 68 8.99 1.41 8.36
CA TRP A 68 7.86 1.54 7.43
C TRP A 68 7.51 3.01 7.22
N ILE A 69 7.59 3.49 5.98
CA ILE A 69 7.33 4.89 5.64
C ILE A 69 6.03 5.01 4.82
N ALA A 70 5.00 5.59 5.41
CA ALA A 70 3.92 6.24 4.66
C ALA A 70 4.29 7.72 4.48
N LEU A 71 4.56 8.14 3.24
CA LEU A 71 4.91 9.53 2.91
C LEU A 71 3.66 10.40 2.81
N ASN A 72 3.55 11.42 3.67
CA ASN A 72 2.69 12.59 3.40
C ASN A 72 3.58 13.80 3.08
N ARG A 73 3.02 14.75 2.32
CA ARG A 73 3.60 15.98 1.74
C ARG A 73 4.32 16.92 2.73
N SER A 74 4.41 16.57 4.01
CA SER A 74 4.97 17.40 5.08
C SER A 74 6.05 16.70 5.93
N GLY A 75 6.49 15.49 5.56
CA GLY A 75 7.51 14.76 6.32
C GLY A 75 6.91 13.66 7.20
N CYS A 76 7.69 12.59 7.31
CA CYS A 76 7.38 11.26 7.85
C CYS A 76 6.31 11.18 8.95
N LEU A 77 5.28 10.34 8.72
CA LEU A 77 4.39 9.85 9.77
C LEU A 77 4.31 8.32 9.73
N MET A 78 4.91 7.70 10.75
CA MET A 78 5.04 6.27 10.94
C MET A 78 3.70 5.70 11.45
N LEU A 79 2.86 5.14 10.58
CA LEU A 79 1.68 4.39 10.99
C LEU A 79 2.10 2.96 11.37
N TRP A 80 2.26 2.71 12.68
CA TRP A 80 2.29 1.35 13.21
C TRP A 80 0.91 0.71 13.00
N LEU A 81 0.84 -0.30 12.13
CA LEU A 81 -0.24 -1.27 12.16
C LEU A 81 0.36 -2.62 12.51
N LEU A 82 0.43 -2.87 13.82
CA LEU A 82 0.33 -4.21 14.39
C LEU A 82 -0.95 -4.85 13.83
N MET A 83 -0.79 -5.88 12.99
CA MET A 83 -1.41 -7.21 13.10
C MET A 83 -0.90 -8.08 11.96
#